data_AF-A0A0U1PTH8-F1
#
_entry.id   AF-A0A0U1PTH8-F1
#
_cell.length_a   1.000
_cell.length_b   1.000
_cell.length_c   1.000
_cell.angle_alpha   90.00
_cell.angle_beta   90.00
_cell.angle_gamma   90.00
#
_symmetry.space_group_name_H-M   'P 1'
#
loop_
_entity.id
_entity.type
_entity.pdbx_description
1 polymer ?
#
loop_
_entity_poly.entity_id
_entity_poly.type
_entity_poly.pdbx_seq_one_letter_code
_entity_poly.pdbx_strand_id
1 'polypeptide(L)'
;QLLRTTTSDGNRIDYVYDGLGRRIRETTADGNERSYTWSDTGWLTTVTNHQPEKAEHTTRLWVDVLGELATVNDTPLWWDSAAGSIDVIAIGDTPLLRTPGGITGIGNQWNIPGWRSERDTLHGDPWTANHTTGPNAGTSAGGDPFAGLSLPDGLALTTSGAVTIGGLEWMGHRAYDPTTRGF
;
A
#
# COMPACT_ATOMS: atom_id res chain seq x y z
N GLN A 1 -9.47 -16.27 10.33
CA GLN A 1 -8.28 -16.28 9.45
C GLN A 1 -8.63 -17.04 8.19
N LEU A 2 -8.26 -16.52 7.01
CA LEU A 2 -8.54 -17.12 5.71
C LEU A 2 -7.29 -17.85 5.22
N LEU A 3 -7.33 -19.17 5.08
CA LEU A 3 -6.14 -19.95 4.73
C LEU A 3 -5.90 -20.04 3.22
N ARG A 4 -6.95 -19.81 2.41
CA ARG A 4 -6.88 -19.95 0.95
C ARG A 4 -7.92 -19.11 0.26
N THR A 5 -7.54 -18.55 -0.88
CA THR A 5 -8.43 -17.95 -1.87
C THR A 5 -8.20 -18.57 -3.25
N THR A 6 -9.23 -18.59 -4.07
CA THR A 6 -9.12 -18.78 -5.52
C THR A 6 -9.58 -17.50 -6.18
N THR A 7 -8.73 -16.90 -7.03
CA THR A 7 -9.08 -15.68 -7.78
C THR A 7 -10.09 -15.99 -8.88
N SER A 8 -10.67 -14.95 -9.48
CA SER A 8 -11.59 -15.07 -10.63
C SER A 8 -11.01 -15.91 -11.78
N ASP A 9 -9.68 -15.87 -11.93
CA ASP A 9 -8.96 -16.50 -13.02
C ASP A 9 -8.55 -17.95 -12.68
N GLY A 10 -9.03 -18.47 -11.54
CA GLY A 10 -8.74 -19.82 -11.07
C GLY A 10 -7.41 -19.99 -10.34
N ASN A 11 -6.62 -18.92 -10.19
CA ASN A 11 -5.36 -18.97 -9.48
C ASN A 11 -5.58 -19.11 -7.98
N ARG A 12 -4.89 -20.07 -7.37
CA ARG A 12 -4.94 -20.32 -5.94
C ARG A 12 -3.86 -19.52 -5.22
N ILE A 13 -4.24 -18.95 -4.08
CA ILE A 13 -3.34 -18.28 -3.14
C ILE A 13 -3.54 -18.93 -1.78
N ASP A 14 -2.46 -19.43 -1.18
CA ASP A 14 -2.42 -19.98 0.18
C ASP A 14 -1.81 -18.94 1.13
N TYR A 15 -2.36 -18.84 2.34
CA TYR A 15 -1.95 -17.87 3.36
C TYR A 15 -1.50 -18.57 4.64
N VAL A 16 -0.49 -17.99 5.30
CA VAL A 16 0.03 -18.44 6.59
C VAL A 16 0.04 -17.25 7.56
N TYR A 17 -0.31 -17.53 8.82
CA TYR A 17 -0.43 -16.55 9.89
C TYR A 17 0.40 -16.95 11.11
N ASP A 18 0.79 -15.95 11.89
CA ASP A 18 1.34 -16.19 13.22
C ASP A 18 0.24 -16.46 14.28
N GLY A 19 0.64 -16.73 15.52
CA GLY A 19 -0.28 -17.00 16.62
C GLY A 19 -1.17 -15.80 17.03
N LEU A 20 -0.86 -14.59 16.56
CA LEU A 20 -1.65 -13.38 16.77
C LEU A 20 -2.61 -13.11 15.58
N GLY A 21 -2.52 -13.91 14.52
CA GLY A 21 -3.36 -13.80 13.33
C GLY A 21 -2.91 -12.78 12.32
N ARG A 22 -1.65 -12.34 12.40
CA ARG A 22 -1.02 -11.49 11.39
C ARG A 22 -0.50 -12.36 10.24
N ARG A 23 -0.73 -11.94 8.99
CA ARG A 23 -0.25 -12.67 7.80
C ARG A 23 1.27 -12.65 7.80
N ILE A 24 1.91 -13.80 7.71
CA ILE A 24 3.38 -13.94 7.63
C ILE A 24 3.85 -14.44 6.27
N ARG A 25 2.96 -15.07 5.49
CA ARG A 25 3.26 -15.53 4.13
C ARG A 25 1.99 -15.64 3.29
N GLU A 26 2.12 -15.34 2.01
CA GLU A 26 1.21 -15.77 0.96
C GLU A 26 1.99 -16.45 -0.17
N THR A 27 1.41 -17.45 -0.81
CA THR A 27 2.05 -18.18 -1.91
C THR A 27 1.03 -18.47 -2.99
N THR A 28 1.34 -18.06 -4.21
CA THR A 28 0.51 -18.29 -5.40
C THR A 28 0.83 -19.66 -6.01
N ALA A 29 -0.08 -20.20 -6.82
CA ALA A 29 0.07 -21.52 -7.44
C ALA A 29 1.30 -21.67 -8.36
N ASP A 30 1.79 -20.57 -8.92
CA ASP A 30 3.01 -20.49 -9.74
C ASP A 30 4.31 -20.37 -8.89
N GLY A 31 4.19 -20.39 -7.56
CA GLY A 31 5.33 -20.40 -6.64
C GLY A 31 5.88 -19.02 -6.28
N ASN A 32 5.23 -17.92 -6.71
CA ASN A 32 5.56 -16.61 -6.18
C ASN A 32 5.15 -16.52 -4.70
N GLU A 33 6.00 -15.88 -3.91
CA GLU A 33 5.82 -15.77 -2.48
C GLU A 33 5.97 -14.32 -2.05
N ARG A 34 5.11 -13.91 -1.11
CA ARG A 34 5.31 -12.69 -0.34
C ARG A 34 5.27 -13.02 1.15
N SER A 35 6.33 -12.64 1.86
CA SER A 35 6.46 -12.83 3.31
C SER A 35 6.45 -11.49 4.04
N TYR A 36 6.02 -11.53 5.29
CA TYR A 36 5.81 -10.36 6.13
C TYR A 36 6.47 -10.60 7.48
N THR A 37 7.27 -9.64 7.94
CA THR A 37 7.84 -9.65 9.28
C THR A 37 7.20 -8.56 10.12
N TRP A 38 6.94 -8.89 11.37
CA TRP A 38 6.29 -8.00 12.32
C TRP A 38 7.17 -7.81 13.56
N SER A 39 7.18 -6.61 14.13
CA SER A 39 7.81 -6.33 15.41
C SER A 39 7.03 -6.98 16.56
N ASP A 40 7.70 -7.08 17.72
CA ASP A 40 7.10 -7.50 18.98
C ASP A 40 5.93 -6.61 19.41
N THR A 41 5.95 -5.34 18.98
CA THR A 41 4.92 -4.35 19.25
C THR A 41 3.75 -4.35 18.27
N GLY A 42 3.77 -5.22 17.25
CA GLY A 42 2.64 -5.36 16.32
C GLY A 42 2.84 -4.69 14.96
N TRP A 43 3.97 -4.03 14.72
CA TRP A 43 4.19 -3.25 13.50
C TRP A 43 4.75 -4.09 12.36
N LEU A 44 4.27 -3.86 11.14
CA LEU A 44 4.90 -4.46 9.95
C LEU A 44 6.28 -3.82 9.76
N THR A 45 7.34 -4.63 9.74
CA THR A 45 8.73 -4.16 9.61
C THR A 45 9.33 -4.46 8.25
N THR A 46 8.95 -5.59 7.64
CA THR A 46 9.39 -5.93 6.29
C THR A 46 8.31 -6.60 5.47
N VAL A 47 8.36 -6.36 4.17
CA VAL A 47 7.66 -7.17 3.17
C VAL A 47 8.67 -7.65 2.15
N THR A 48 8.71 -8.94 1.92
CA THR A 48 9.69 -9.56 1.04
C THR A 48 8.98 -10.33 -0.06
N ASN A 49 9.26 -9.98 -1.30
CA ASN A 49 8.74 -10.66 -2.49
C ASN A 49 9.81 -11.57 -3.07
N HIS A 50 9.49 -12.85 -3.21
CA HIS A 50 10.33 -13.87 -3.81
C HIS A 50 9.62 -14.47 -5.03
N GLN A 51 10.35 -14.57 -6.14
CA GLN A 51 9.91 -15.28 -7.33
C GLN A 51 10.99 -16.30 -7.68
N PRO A 52 10.66 -17.56 -8.04
CA PRO A 52 11.63 -18.65 -8.17
C PRO A 52 12.84 -18.39 -9.09
N GLU A 53 12.75 -17.42 -10.00
CA GLU A 53 13.82 -17.07 -10.96
C GLU A 53 14.32 -15.62 -10.85
N LYS A 54 13.86 -14.85 -9.86
CA LYS A 54 14.27 -13.45 -9.68
C LYS A 54 14.95 -13.23 -8.35
N ALA A 55 15.78 -12.19 -8.31
CA ALA A 55 16.30 -11.70 -7.03
C ALA A 55 15.14 -11.33 -6.10
N GLU A 56 15.29 -11.71 -4.84
CA GLU A 56 14.36 -11.33 -3.79
C GLU A 56 14.36 -9.81 -3.60
N HIS A 57 13.17 -9.23 -3.45
CA HIS A 57 13.01 -7.81 -3.20
C HIS A 57 12.38 -7.58 -1.83
N THR A 58 13.10 -6.87 -0.95
CA THR A 58 12.65 -6.58 0.41
C THR A 58 12.39 -5.09 0.59
N THR A 59 11.16 -4.76 0.97
CA THR A 59 10.74 -3.44 1.42
C THR A 59 10.86 -3.38 2.95
N ARG A 60 11.59 -2.40 3.47
CA ARG A 60 11.76 -2.15 4.91
C ARG A 60 10.89 -0.99 5.35
N LEU A 61 10.25 -1.14 6.50
CA LEU A 61 9.38 -0.14 7.10
C LEU A 61 9.89 0.22 8.49
N TRP A 62 9.76 1.49 8.85
CA TRP A 62 10.01 1.94 10.21
C TRP A 62 8.84 2.79 10.71
N VAL A 63 8.40 2.47 11.92
CA VAL A 63 7.33 3.17 12.62
C VAL A 63 7.95 3.94 13.77
N ASP A 64 7.56 5.20 13.92
CA ASP A 64 8.11 6.08 14.94
C ASP A 64 7.43 5.91 16.31
N VAL A 65 7.81 6.77 17.26
CA VAL A 65 7.27 6.76 18.63
C VAL A 65 5.80 7.19 18.72
N LEU A 66 5.27 7.83 17.68
CA LEU A 66 3.85 8.19 17.58
C LEU A 66 3.03 7.05 16.96
N GLY A 67 3.68 5.98 16.49
CA GLY A 67 3.02 4.88 15.80
C GLY A 67 2.74 5.19 14.34
N GLU A 68 3.38 6.19 13.76
CA GLU A 68 3.21 6.58 12.36
C GLU A 68 4.26 5.89 11.49
N LEU A 69 3.88 5.48 10.28
CA LEU A 69 4.85 4.93 9.32
C LEU A 69 5.77 6.05 8.85
N ALA A 70 6.95 6.12 9.44
CA ALA A 70 7.87 7.22 9.25
C ALA A 70 8.82 6.99 8.07
N THR A 71 9.20 5.75 7.75
CA THR A 71 10.00 5.46 6.54
C THR A 71 9.60 4.19 5.81
N VAL A 72 9.80 4.19 4.49
CA VAL A 72 9.76 3.01 3.61
C VAL A 72 11.00 3.01 2.73
N ASN A 73 11.85 1.99 2.86
CA ASN A 73 13.17 1.92 2.22
C ASN A 73 13.97 3.22 2.37
N ASP A 74 14.02 3.73 3.61
CA ASP A 74 14.70 4.98 4.00
C ASP A 74 14.08 6.27 3.43
N THR A 75 13.06 6.18 2.58
CA THR A 75 12.27 7.34 2.14
C THR A 75 11.30 7.76 3.25
N PRO A 76 11.37 9.00 3.74
CA PRO A 76 10.49 9.47 4.80
C PRO A 76 9.05 9.67 4.32
N LEU A 77 8.08 9.42 5.20
CA LEU A 77 6.68 9.77 5.03
C LEU A 77 6.28 10.76 6.14
N TRP A 78 5.53 11.79 5.76
CA TRP A 78 5.03 12.80 6.69
C TRP A 78 3.53 12.73 6.76
N TRP A 79 2.98 12.81 7.97
CA TRP A 79 1.55 12.69 8.25
C TRP A 79 1.01 13.99 8.86
N ASP A 80 -0.23 14.33 8.53
CA ASP A 80 -0.98 15.32 9.31
C ASP A 80 -1.61 14.63 10.53
N SER A 81 -0.81 14.47 11.58
CA SER A 81 -1.23 13.85 12.84
C SER A 81 -2.27 14.67 13.61
N ALA A 82 -2.44 15.95 13.26
CA ALA A 82 -3.35 16.88 13.93
C ALA A 82 -4.75 16.89 13.31
N ALA A 83 -4.91 16.35 12.10
CA ALA A 83 -6.19 16.23 11.43
C ALA A 83 -7.06 15.11 12.04
N GLY A 84 -8.38 15.23 11.88
CA GLY A 84 -9.33 14.17 12.26
C GLY A 84 -9.20 12.89 11.42
N SER A 85 -8.48 12.96 10.30
CA SER A 85 -8.04 11.83 9.48
C SER A 85 -6.51 11.85 9.39
N ILE A 86 -5.86 10.73 9.69
CA ILE A 86 -4.41 10.57 9.50
C ILE A 86 -4.15 10.49 8.00
N ASP A 87 -3.73 11.60 7.40
CA ASP A 87 -3.46 11.74 5.97
C ASP A 87 -1.96 11.91 5.73
N VAL A 88 -1.42 11.23 4.72
CA VAL A 88 -0.04 11.44 4.27
C VAL A 88 0.06 12.78 3.53
N ILE A 89 0.98 13.64 3.96
CA ILE A 89 1.18 15.00 3.42
C ILE A 89 2.51 15.16 2.66
N ALA A 90 3.43 14.20 2.75
CA ALA A 90 4.59 14.12 1.88
C ALA A 90 5.20 12.72 1.84
N ILE A 91 5.82 12.39 0.71
CA ILE A 91 6.64 11.18 0.52
C ILE A 91 8.00 11.64 -0.02
N GLY A 92 9.08 11.36 0.71
CA GLY A 92 10.37 11.99 0.48
C GLY A 92 10.26 13.51 0.58
N ASP A 93 10.81 14.19 -0.42
CA ASP A 93 10.73 15.65 -0.56
C ASP A 93 9.50 16.11 -1.37
N THR A 94 8.60 15.19 -1.73
CA THR A 94 7.43 15.49 -2.57
C THR A 94 6.21 15.75 -1.68
N PRO A 95 5.78 17.02 -1.50
CA PRO A 95 4.56 17.31 -0.78
C PRO A 95 3.33 16.79 -1.53
N LEU A 96 2.34 16.38 -0.76
CA LEU A 96 1.04 15.92 -1.23
C LEU A 96 -0.04 16.82 -0.65
N LEU A 97 -0.98 17.23 -1.50
CA LEU A 97 -2.18 17.91 -1.06
C LEU A 97 -3.38 17.00 -1.29
N ARG A 98 -4.11 16.73 -0.21
CA ARG A 98 -5.36 15.99 -0.24
C ARG A 98 -6.53 16.94 -0.01
N THR A 99 -7.55 16.83 -0.84
CA THR A 99 -8.82 17.55 -0.66
C THR A 99 -9.99 16.55 -0.62
N PRO A 100 -11.20 16.97 -0.26
CA PRO A 100 -12.38 16.16 -0.52
C PRO A 100 -12.40 15.77 -2.00
N GLY A 101 -12.31 14.46 -2.28
CA GLY A 101 -12.11 13.95 -3.63
C GLY A 101 -10.68 13.50 -3.98
N GLY A 102 -9.78 13.32 -3.01
CA GLY A 102 -8.50 12.60 -3.22
C GLY A 102 -7.27 13.50 -3.25
N ILE A 103 -6.17 12.97 -3.79
CA ILE A 103 -4.91 13.72 -3.96
C ILE A 103 -5.02 14.67 -5.15
N THR A 104 -4.81 15.95 -4.91
CA THR A 104 -4.98 17.05 -5.87
C THR A 104 -3.73 17.87 -6.08
N GLY A 105 -2.71 17.71 -5.24
CA GLY A 105 -1.40 18.32 -5.44
C GLY A 105 -0.28 17.32 -5.22
N ILE A 106 0.71 17.34 -6.11
CA ILE A 106 1.93 16.52 -6.04
C ILE A 106 3.11 17.43 -6.36
N GLY A 107 3.98 17.68 -5.38
CA GLY A 107 5.05 18.64 -5.53
C GLY A 107 4.52 20.02 -5.92
N ASN A 108 4.97 20.53 -7.05
CA ASN A 108 4.53 21.81 -7.62
C ASN A 108 3.43 21.66 -8.68
N GLN A 109 2.86 20.46 -8.84
CA GLN A 109 1.85 20.17 -9.86
C GLN A 109 0.48 20.01 -9.24
N TRP A 110 -0.52 20.59 -9.91
CA TRP A 110 -1.91 20.32 -9.64
C TRP A 110 -2.35 19.10 -10.43
N ASN A 111 -2.91 18.13 -9.71
CA ASN A 111 -3.56 17.00 -10.30
C ASN A 111 -5.07 17.23 -10.27
N ILE A 112 -5.76 16.90 -11.36
CA ILE A 112 -7.22 16.88 -11.38
C ILE A 112 -7.60 15.49 -10.85
N PRO A 113 -8.08 15.37 -9.60
CA PRO A 113 -8.53 14.08 -9.12
C PRO A 113 -9.66 13.62 -10.04
N GLY A 114 -9.60 12.37 -10.49
CA GLY A 114 -10.69 11.78 -11.25
C GLY A 114 -12.00 11.85 -10.46
N TRP A 115 -13.13 11.66 -11.14
CA TRP A 115 -14.46 11.65 -10.51
C TRP A 115 -14.65 10.55 -9.45
N ARG A 116 -13.62 9.71 -9.21
CA ARG A 116 -13.60 8.62 -8.23
C ARG A 116 -12.25 8.61 -7.54
N SER A 117 -12.26 9.02 -6.28
CA SER A 117 -11.11 8.94 -5.37
C SER A 117 -11.51 8.26 -4.07
N GLU A 118 -12.49 7.37 -4.16
CA GLU A 118 -12.93 6.58 -3.02
C GLU A 118 -12.00 5.39 -2.82
N ARG A 119 -11.92 4.92 -1.58
CA ARG A 119 -11.10 3.78 -1.14
C ARG A 119 -11.51 2.52 -1.93
N ASP A 120 -10.55 1.90 -2.62
CA ASP A 120 -10.78 0.64 -3.31
C ASP A 120 -11.04 -0.49 -2.29
N THR A 121 -12.17 -1.18 -2.43
CA THR A 121 -12.53 -2.34 -1.59
C THR A 121 -12.56 -3.66 -2.37
N LEU A 122 -12.09 -3.63 -3.63
CA LEU A 122 -12.08 -4.65 -4.67
C LEU A 122 -13.38 -5.37 -5.04
N HIS A 123 -13.41 -5.68 -6.32
CA HIS A 123 -14.54 -5.89 -7.19
C HIS A 123 -14.99 -7.38 -7.18
N GLY A 124 -16.24 -7.71 -6.89
CA GLY A 124 -17.17 -7.96 -7.99
C GLY A 124 -17.75 -6.71 -8.64
N ASP A 125 -17.37 -5.52 -8.15
CA ASP A 125 -18.08 -4.25 -8.30
C ASP A 125 -17.31 -3.02 -8.94
N PRO A 126 -17.77 -2.52 -10.12
CA PRO A 126 -17.11 -1.66 -11.15
C PRO A 126 -16.69 -0.21 -10.84
N TRP A 127 -16.16 0.07 -9.66
CA TRP A 127 -15.86 1.46 -9.23
C TRP A 127 -14.40 1.76 -8.83
N THR A 128 -13.41 0.96 -9.28
CA THR A 128 -12.01 1.07 -8.82
C THR A 128 -11.34 2.39 -9.21
N ALA A 129 -10.59 3.00 -8.28
CA ALA A 129 -9.74 4.15 -8.53
C ALA A 129 -8.26 3.71 -8.46
N ASN A 130 -7.49 4.02 -9.52
CA ASN A 130 -6.13 3.55 -9.76
C ASN A 130 -5.20 3.62 -8.52
N HIS A 131 -4.47 2.53 -8.25
CA HIS A 131 -3.31 2.56 -7.37
C HIS A 131 -2.06 2.72 -8.25
N THR A 132 -1.14 3.59 -7.85
CA THR A 132 0.21 3.59 -8.44
C THR A 132 1.13 2.67 -7.65
N THR A 133 1.93 1.86 -8.34
CA THR A 133 2.98 1.02 -7.75
C THR A 133 4.31 1.31 -8.44
N GLY A 134 5.35 1.64 -7.66
CA GLY A 134 6.73 1.77 -8.18
C GLY A 134 7.04 3.08 -8.93
N PRO A 135 8.20 3.16 -9.61
CA PRO A 135 8.75 4.42 -10.15
C PRO A 135 8.00 5.01 -11.35
N ASN A 136 7.04 4.29 -11.93
CA ASN A 136 6.24 4.72 -13.09
C ASN A 136 4.79 4.29 -12.87
N ALA A 137 3.99 5.18 -12.31
CA ALA A 137 2.56 5.04 -12.14
C ALA A 137 1.83 4.82 -13.48
N GLY A 138 0.88 3.88 -13.51
CA GLY A 138 0.23 3.42 -14.74
C GLY A 138 -0.50 4.51 -15.53
N THR A 139 -0.23 4.56 -16.84
CA THR A 139 -0.97 5.36 -17.82
C THR A 139 -2.35 4.75 -18.06
N SER A 140 -3.40 5.41 -17.61
CA SER A 140 -4.76 5.23 -18.13
C SER A 140 -5.28 6.55 -18.69
N ALA A 141 -6.19 6.48 -19.67
CA ALA A 141 -6.63 7.62 -20.46
C ALA A 141 -7.16 8.75 -19.57
N GLY A 142 -6.37 9.83 -19.45
CA GLY A 142 -6.60 10.90 -18.47
C GLY A 142 -5.34 11.59 -17.93
N GLY A 143 -4.15 11.18 -18.36
CA GLY A 143 -2.88 11.63 -17.76
C GLY A 143 -2.54 10.77 -16.53
N ASP A 144 -1.26 10.67 -16.19
CA ASP A 144 -0.85 9.96 -14.98
C ASP A 144 -1.23 10.81 -13.75
N PRO A 145 -2.17 10.36 -12.89
CA PRO A 145 -2.61 11.12 -11.72
C PRO A 145 -1.50 11.24 -10.66
N PHE A 146 -0.39 10.54 -10.83
CA PHE A 146 0.78 10.62 -9.96
C PHE A 146 2.01 11.13 -10.70
N ALA A 147 1.84 11.82 -11.83
CA ALA A 147 2.95 12.41 -12.57
C ALA A 147 3.82 13.28 -11.65
N GLY A 148 5.13 12.97 -11.62
CA GLY A 148 6.09 13.68 -10.76
C GLY A 148 6.24 13.12 -9.35
N LEU A 149 5.47 12.11 -8.95
CA LEU A 149 5.66 11.38 -7.69
C LEU A 149 6.54 10.14 -7.93
N SER A 150 7.71 10.10 -7.28
CA SER A 150 8.53 8.89 -7.22
C SER A 150 8.27 8.18 -5.89
N LEU A 151 7.85 6.92 -5.95
CA LEU A 151 7.62 6.10 -4.77
C LEU A 151 8.79 5.12 -4.55
N PRO A 152 9.21 4.89 -3.29
CA PRO A 152 10.13 3.80 -2.98
C PRO A 152 9.51 2.44 -3.36
N ASP A 153 10.36 1.50 -3.75
CA ASP A 153 9.89 0.19 -4.17
C ASP A 153 9.06 -0.52 -3.08
N GLY A 154 7.93 -1.08 -3.49
CA GLY A 154 6.97 -1.75 -2.61
C GLY A 154 6.00 -0.82 -1.87
N LEU A 155 6.18 0.50 -1.97
CA LEU A 155 5.16 1.48 -1.58
C LEU A 155 4.22 1.75 -2.76
N ALA A 156 2.94 1.83 -2.45
CA ALA A 156 1.91 2.24 -3.38
C ALA A 156 0.95 3.22 -2.71
N LEU A 157 0.44 4.17 -3.49
CA LEU A 157 -0.47 5.21 -3.05
C LEU A 157 -1.75 5.14 -3.88
N THR A 158 -2.89 5.14 -3.22
CA THR A 158 -4.19 5.19 -3.90
C THR A 158 -4.56 6.65 -4.19
N THR A 159 -5.45 6.88 -5.16
CA THR A 159 -6.02 8.21 -5.44
C THR A 159 -6.74 8.84 -4.24
N SER A 160 -7.24 8.00 -3.32
CA SER A 160 -7.87 8.43 -2.07
C SER A 160 -6.88 8.89 -0.99
N GLY A 161 -5.57 8.67 -1.22
CA GLY A 161 -4.49 8.97 -0.28
C GLY A 161 -4.10 7.82 0.63
N ALA A 162 -4.63 6.62 0.42
CA ALA A 162 -4.27 5.46 1.22
C ALA A 162 -2.89 4.93 0.82
N VAL A 163 -2.05 4.70 1.83
CA VAL A 163 -0.73 4.09 1.66
C VAL A 163 -0.89 2.57 1.70
N THR A 164 -0.27 1.87 0.77
CA THR A 164 -0.32 0.40 0.70
C THR A 164 1.08 -0.18 0.52
N ILE A 165 1.37 -1.29 1.22
CA ILE A 165 2.65 -2.00 1.18
C ILE A 165 2.37 -3.49 1.08
N GLY A 166 2.87 -4.12 0.02
CA GLY A 166 2.75 -5.58 -0.11
C GLY A 166 1.32 -6.13 -0.14
N GLY A 167 0.35 -5.32 -0.57
CA GLY A 167 -1.08 -5.70 -0.54
C GLY A 167 -1.76 -5.51 0.81
N LEU A 168 -1.08 -4.89 1.79
CA LEU A 168 -1.67 -4.40 3.03
C LEU A 168 -1.89 -2.89 2.94
N GLU A 169 -2.99 -2.40 3.48
CA GLU A 169 -3.29 -0.97 3.56
C GLU A 169 -2.86 -0.41 4.92
N TRP A 170 -2.12 0.70 4.94
CA TRP A 170 -1.72 1.38 6.15
C TRP A 170 -2.85 2.29 6.66
N MET A 171 -3.51 1.89 7.74
CA MET A 171 -4.61 2.64 8.36
C MET A 171 -4.13 3.30 9.66
N GLY A 172 -3.41 4.41 9.51
CA GLY A 172 -2.88 5.19 10.64
C GLY A 172 -1.83 4.42 11.44
N HIS A 173 -2.27 3.68 12.45
CA HIS A 173 -1.42 2.94 13.38
C HIS A 173 -1.46 1.42 13.17
N ARG A 174 -2.01 0.90 12.06
CA ARG A 174 -1.98 -0.55 11.77
C ARG A 174 -1.99 -0.83 10.28
N ALA A 175 -1.40 -1.95 9.88
CA ALA A 175 -1.55 -2.50 8.54
C ALA A 175 -2.80 -3.39 8.48
N TYR A 176 -3.74 -3.07 7.61
CA TYR A 176 -4.97 -3.80 7.33
C TYR A 176 -4.78 -4.73 6.13
N ASP A 177 -5.21 -5.97 6.24
CA ASP A 177 -5.28 -6.95 5.15
C ASP A 177 -6.68 -6.91 4.51
N PRO A 178 -6.86 -6.29 3.34
CA PRO A 178 -8.16 -6.23 2.66
C PRO A 178 -8.62 -7.58 2.14
N THR A 179 -7.69 -8.49 1.83
CA THR A 179 -7.99 -9.82 1.28
C THR A 179 -8.66 -10.69 2.33
N THR A 180 -8.24 -10.55 3.59
CA THR A 180 -8.70 -11.41 4.69
C THR A 180 -9.47 -10.66 5.76
N ARG A 181 -9.63 -9.34 5.58
CA ARG A 181 -10.37 -8.40 6.45
C ARG A 181 -9.84 -8.43 7.89
N GLY A 182 -8.52 -8.41 8.04
CA GLY A 182 -7.79 -8.52 9.31
C GLY A 182 -6.76 -7.40 9.53
N PHE A 183 -6.16 -7.36 10.72
CA PHE A 183 -5.08 -6.45 11.12
C PHE A 183 -3.98 -7.22 11.87
#